data_AF-A0A1Y1R3H7-F1
#
_entry.id   AF-A0A1Y1R3H7-F1
#
_cell.length_a   1.000
_cell.length_b   1.000
_cell.length_c   1.000
_cell.angle_alpha   90.00
_cell.angle_beta   90.00
_cell.angle_gamma   90.00
#
_symmetry.space_group_name_H-M   'P 1'
#
loop_
_entity.id
_entity.type
_entity.pdbx_description
1 polymer ?
#
loop_
_entity_poly.entity_id
_entity_poly.type
_entity_poly.pdbx_seq_one_letter_code
_entity_poly.pdbx_strand_id
1 'polypeptide(L)'
;MKFSRVKGKFGNGGNREEALIVAEAVEDHMINRPNESLGVVAMNAKQSEQIERAIEARLKGNPRFQSAYEKNMETLEPLFIKNLENVQGDERDVIFISFTYGPVEVGGKVPQRFGPINRASGWRRLNVLFTRSKKRMHVFSSMGASDVLVHEGSKKSIHALRDFLAYAESGHLPHAKEATGKGPDSDFEISVINALNEYGFQCQPQLGVAGYFLDIAVRDPGKPGRYLMGIECDGATYHSAKSARDRDRLRQEVLTGLGWNIRRIWSTDWFKN
;
A
#
# COMPACT_ATOMS: atom_id res chain seq x y z
N MET A 1 10.31 2.39 3.58
CA MET A 1 9.33 1.46 4.24
C MET A 1 10.04 0.78 5.40
N LYS A 2 9.35 0.51 6.52
CA LYS A 2 9.86 -0.26 7.66
C LYS A 2 8.99 -1.50 7.87
N PHE A 3 9.58 -2.62 8.22
CA PHE A 3 8.87 -3.84 8.60
C PHE A 3 9.27 -4.28 10.01
N SER A 4 8.28 -4.64 10.81
CA SER A 4 8.46 -5.19 12.15
C SER A 4 7.79 -6.55 12.23
N ARG A 5 8.60 -7.60 12.38
CA ARG A 5 8.12 -8.95 12.68
C ARG A 5 7.57 -8.99 14.11
N VAL A 6 6.33 -9.46 14.24
CA VAL A 6 5.63 -9.59 15.52
C VAL A 6 5.54 -11.07 15.89
N LYS A 7 5.79 -11.40 17.17
CA LYS A 7 5.55 -12.75 17.70
C LYS A 7 4.07 -12.90 18.09
N GLY A 8 3.18 -12.76 17.11
CA GLY A 8 1.74 -12.75 17.33
C GLY A 8 1.03 -14.01 16.84
N LYS A 9 -0.21 -14.16 17.29
CA LYS A 9 -1.07 -15.28 16.91
C LYS A 9 -2.34 -14.78 16.24
N PHE A 10 -2.70 -15.38 15.11
CA PHE A 10 -3.98 -15.11 14.46
C PHE A 10 -5.07 -16.01 15.04
N GLY A 11 -5.93 -15.43 15.87
CA GLY A 11 -6.99 -16.12 16.59
C GLY A 11 -8.28 -15.33 16.59
N ASN A 12 -9.42 -16.03 16.47
CA ASN A 12 -10.75 -15.42 16.44
C ASN A 12 -10.92 -14.31 15.39
N GLY A 13 -10.11 -14.25 14.33
CA GLY A 13 -10.20 -13.22 13.29
C GLY A 13 -9.38 -11.95 13.54
N GLY A 14 -8.56 -11.89 14.60
CA GLY A 14 -7.61 -10.80 14.87
C GLY A 14 -6.26 -11.33 15.37
N ASN A 15 -5.35 -10.41 15.64
CA ASN A 15 -4.02 -10.66 16.17
C ASN A 15 -3.73 -9.64 17.27
N ARG A 16 -3.90 -10.10 18.51
CA ARG A 16 -3.82 -9.25 19.70
C ARG A 16 -2.42 -8.68 19.87
N GLU A 17 -1.38 -9.46 19.64
CA GLU A 17 0.00 -9.02 19.81
C GLU A 17 0.36 -7.93 18.79
N GLU A 18 -0.08 -8.06 17.54
CA GLU A 18 0.05 -6.97 16.56
C GLU A 18 -0.70 -5.72 17.01
N ALA A 19 -1.93 -5.85 17.50
CA ALA A 19 -2.72 -4.69 17.95
C ALA A 19 -2.04 -3.93 19.10
N LEU A 20 -1.45 -4.67 20.06
CA LEU A 20 -0.71 -4.07 21.18
C LEU A 20 0.54 -3.32 20.73
N ILE A 21 1.34 -3.93 19.83
CA ILE A 21 2.57 -3.31 19.31
C ILE A 21 2.24 -2.09 18.44
N VAL A 22 1.16 -2.17 17.64
CA VAL A 22 0.70 -1.03 16.85
C VAL A 22 0.23 0.10 17.75
N ALA A 23 -0.51 -0.19 18.83
CA ALA A 23 -0.92 0.83 19.80
C ALA A 23 0.27 1.50 20.49
N GLU A 24 1.31 0.73 20.83
CA GLU A 24 2.57 1.27 21.34
C GLU A 24 3.28 2.17 20.32
N ALA A 25 3.32 1.77 19.05
CA ALA A 25 3.91 2.59 17.99
C ALA A 25 3.11 3.88 17.75
N VAL A 26 1.78 3.83 17.85
CA VAL A 26 0.90 5.02 17.77
C VAL A 26 1.21 5.98 18.93
N GLU A 27 1.37 5.46 20.14
CA GLU A 27 1.77 6.27 21.30
C GLU A 27 3.12 6.97 21.07
N ASP A 28 4.16 6.23 20.65
CA ASP A 28 5.46 6.81 20.32
C ASP A 28 5.33 7.91 19.26
N HIS A 29 4.59 7.64 18.19
CA HIS A 29 4.40 8.59 17.11
C HIS A 29 3.69 9.87 17.57
N MET A 30 2.60 9.74 18.31
CA MET A 30 1.83 10.90 18.80
C MET A 30 2.66 11.78 19.73
N ILE A 31 3.48 11.16 20.58
CA ILE A 31 4.30 11.88 21.55
C ILE A 31 5.52 12.54 20.89
N ASN A 32 6.19 11.83 19.99
CA ASN A 32 7.51 12.23 19.48
C ASN A 32 7.46 12.87 18.09
N ARG A 33 6.36 12.72 17.34
CA ARG A 33 6.19 13.26 15.97
C ARG A 33 4.79 13.86 15.75
N PRO A 34 4.33 14.78 16.62
CA PRO A 34 2.96 15.32 16.56
C PRO A 34 2.63 16.10 15.28
N ASN A 35 3.65 16.55 14.56
CA ASN A 35 3.50 17.31 13.31
C ASN A 35 3.37 16.42 12.06
N GLU A 36 3.51 15.10 12.18
CA GLU A 36 3.30 14.15 11.09
C GLU A 36 1.94 13.48 11.26
N SER A 37 1.02 13.66 10.31
CA SER A 37 -0.29 13.00 10.38
C SER A 37 -0.15 11.48 10.29
N LEU A 38 -0.94 10.75 11.07
CA LEU A 38 -0.85 9.29 11.20
C LEU A 38 -2.16 8.60 10.81
N GLY A 39 -2.06 7.50 10.08
CA GLY A 39 -3.16 6.60 9.80
C GLY A 39 -2.77 5.16 10.12
N VAL A 40 -3.71 4.40 10.68
CA VAL A 40 -3.53 2.98 10.96
C VAL A 40 -4.51 2.17 10.12
N VAL A 41 -3.98 1.20 9.38
CA VAL A 41 -4.78 0.30 8.55
C VAL A 41 -4.62 -1.14 9.01
N ALA A 42 -5.74 -1.81 9.25
CA ALA A 42 -5.80 -3.25 9.50
C ALA A 42 -6.29 -4.01 8.26
N MET A 43 -5.91 -5.27 8.08
CA MET A 43 -6.39 -6.05 6.91
C MET A 43 -7.86 -6.49 7.03
N ASN A 44 -8.45 -6.42 8.22
CA ASN A 44 -9.87 -6.68 8.43
C ASN A 44 -10.47 -5.79 9.54
N ALA A 45 -11.80 -5.77 9.64
CA ALA A 45 -12.55 -4.96 10.61
C ALA A 45 -12.24 -5.34 12.07
N LYS A 46 -12.14 -6.65 12.35
CA LYS A 46 -11.93 -7.13 13.72
C LYS A 46 -10.59 -6.69 14.28
N GLN A 47 -9.57 -6.59 13.44
CA GLN A 47 -8.27 -6.10 13.85
C GLN A 47 -8.25 -4.59 14.05
N SER A 48 -8.96 -3.79 13.23
CA SER A 48 -9.08 -2.35 13.51
C SER A 48 -9.74 -2.09 14.86
N GLU A 49 -10.80 -2.83 15.20
CA GLU A 49 -11.44 -2.76 16.52
C GLU A 49 -10.48 -3.16 17.66
N GLN A 50 -9.63 -4.18 17.45
CA GLN A 50 -8.64 -4.58 18.45
C GLN A 50 -7.56 -3.52 18.66
N ILE A 51 -7.13 -2.84 17.60
CA ILE A 51 -6.17 -1.74 17.67
C ILE A 51 -6.78 -0.54 18.40
N GLU A 52 -8.01 -0.16 18.08
CA GLU A 52 -8.74 0.91 18.78
C GLU A 52 -8.81 0.64 20.29
N ARG A 53 -9.26 -0.56 20.68
CA ARG A 53 -9.30 -0.96 22.10
C ARG A 53 -7.93 -0.94 22.77
N ALA A 54 -6.89 -1.35 22.05
CA ALA A 54 -5.52 -1.33 22.58
C ALA A 54 -5.04 0.12 22.80
N ILE A 55 -5.36 1.05 21.90
CA ILE A 55 -5.06 2.48 22.05
C ILE A 55 -5.83 3.07 23.22
N GLU A 56 -7.15 2.82 23.32
CA GLU A 56 -7.99 3.29 24.43
C GLU A 56 -7.48 2.83 25.80
N ALA A 57 -7.03 1.58 25.91
CA ALA A 57 -6.45 1.05 27.13
C ALA A 57 -5.16 1.80 27.53
N ARG A 58 -4.33 2.17 26.55
CA ARG A 58 -3.09 2.92 26.78
C ARG A 58 -3.36 4.38 27.15
N LEU A 59 -4.36 5.02 26.55
CA LEU A 59 -4.76 6.39 26.88
C LEU A 59 -5.09 6.53 28.37
N LYS A 60 -5.81 5.55 28.95
CA LYS A 60 -6.18 5.55 30.39
C LYS A 60 -4.98 5.47 31.33
N GLY A 61 -3.87 4.86 30.89
CA GLY A 61 -2.68 4.62 31.70
C GLY A 61 -1.55 5.63 31.49
N ASN A 62 -1.68 6.55 30.52
CA ASN A 62 -0.60 7.46 30.15
C ASN A 62 -1.14 8.89 29.86
N PRO A 63 -1.07 9.80 30.84
CA PRO A 63 -1.52 11.19 30.67
C PRO A 63 -0.81 11.94 29.55
N ARG A 64 0.47 11.63 29.29
CA ARG A 64 1.23 12.25 28.19
C ARG A 64 0.69 11.81 26.83
N PHE A 65 0.37 10.52 26.69
CA PHE A 65 -0.26 10.01 25.48
C PHE A 65 -1.67 10.59 25.31
N GLN A 66 -2.45 10.64 26.39
CA GLN A 66 -3.78 11.25 26.38
C GLN A 66 -3.77 12.69 25.87
N SER A 67 -2.90 13.54 26.42
CA SER A 67 -2.79 14.94 25.98
C SER A 67 -2.34 15.06 24.52
N ALA A 68 -1.44 14.19 24.06
CA ALA A 68 -1.00 14.18 22.66
C ALA A 68 -2.14 13.74 21.71
N TYR A 69 -2.94 12.75 22.12
CA TYR A 69 -4.09 12.26 21.36
C TYR A 69 -5.18 13.33 21.26
N GLU A 70 -5.56 13.98 22.36
CA GLU A 70 -6.56 15.06 22.37
C GLU A 70 -6.16 16.20 21.42
N LYS A 71 -4.90 16.65 21.47
CA LYS A 71 -4.37 17.65 20.53
C LYS A 71 -4.41 17.17 19.09
N ASN A 72 -4.10 15.90 18.83
CA ASN A 72 -4.14 15.34 17.48
C ASN A 72 -5.57 15.33 16.90
N MET A 73 -6.57 15.05 17.74
CA MET A 73 -7.98 15.04 17.33
C MET A 73 -8.51 16.41 16.91
N GLU A 74 -7.88 17.50 17.35
CA GLU A 74 -8.22 18.88 16.96
C GLU A 74 -7.54 19.32 15.65
N THR A 75 -6.66 18.50 15.06
CA THR A 75 -5.97 18.82 13.81
C THR A 75 -6.85 18.60 12.59
N LEU A 76 -6.45 19.15 11.44
CA LEU A 76 -7.12 18.93 10.14
C LEU A 76 -6.98 17.49 9.62
N GLU A 77 -5.95 16.77 10.05
CA GLU A 77 -5.69 15.38 9.65
C GLU A 77 -5.52 14.49 10.89
N PRO A 78 -6.59 14.29 11.69
CA PRO A 78 -6.50 13.53 12.93
C PRO A 78 -6.17 12.05 12.65
N LEU A 79 -5.75 11.32 13.68
CA LEU A 79 -5.57 9.88 13.59
C LEU A 79 -6.81 9.22 13.01
N PHE A 80 -6.61 8.32 12.05
CA PHE A 80 -7.63 7.35 11.71
C PHE A 80 -7.15 5.94 12.01
N ILE A 81 -8.08 5.07 12.37
CA ILE A 81 -7.89 3.63 12.43
C ILE A 81 -8.99 3.04 11.56
N LYS A 82 -8.63 2.34 10.49
CA LYS A 82 -9.57 1.80 9.51
C LYS A 82 -9.13 0.41 9.07
N ASN A 83 -10.06 -0.35 8.50
CA ASN A 83 -9.71 -1.58 7.81
C ASN A 83 -9.41 -1.31 6.31
N LEU A 84 -8.83 -2.31 5.65
CA LEU A 84 -8.50 -2.30 4.23
C LEU A 84 -9.71 -2.04 3.32
N GLU A 85 -10.92 -2.38 3.77
CA GLU A 85 -12.12 -2.18 2.98
C GLU A 85 -12.61 -0.72 2.98
N ASN A 86 -12.31 0.01 4.05
CA ASN A 86 -12.81 1.35 4.34
C ASN A 86 -11.76 2.45 4.13
N VAL A 87 -10.51 2.09 3.82
CA VAL A 87 -9.44 3.06 3.52
C VAL A 87 -9.53 3.48 2.05
N GLN A 88 -10.26 4.55 1.77
CA GLN A 88 -10.40 5.09 0.41
C GLN A 88 -10.30 6.61 0.46
N GLY A 89 -9.35 7.19 -0.28
CA GLY A 89 -9.07 8.63 -0.24
C GLY A 89 -8.43 9.11 1.08
N ASP A 90 -8.41 8.30 2.13
CA ASP A 90 -7.74 8.59 3.39
C ASP A 90 -6.22 8.51 3.25
N GLU A 91 -5.50 9.58 3.55
CA GLU A 91 -4.06 9.67 3.36
C GLU A 91 -3.40 10.39 4.53
N ARG A 92 -2.18 9.98 4.88
CA ARG A 92 -1.44 10.52 6.02
C ARG A 92 0.05 10.57 5.71
N ASP A 93 0.77 11.43 6.43
CA ASP A 93 2.24 11.46 6.33
C ASP A 93 2.82 10.08 6.61
N VAL A 94 2.32 9.43 7.66
CA VAL A 94 2.73 8.11 8.10
C VAL A 94 1.55 7.14 8.07
N ILE A 95 1.77 5.95 7.52
CA ILE A 95 0.79 4.85 7.57
C ILE A 95 1.39 3.67 8.31
N PHE A 96 0.72 3.23 9.37
CA PHE A 96 0.97 1.97 10.04
C PHE A 96 0.02 0.91 9.51
N ILE A 97 0.54 -0.28 9.23
CA ILE A 97 -0.24 -1.40 8.72
C ILE A 97 -0.13 -2.58 9.66
N SER A 98 -1.23 -2.96 10.31
CA SER A 98 -1.32 -4.27 10.96
C SER A 98 -1.77 -5.30 9.94
N PHE A 99 -0.86 -6.21 9.61
CA PHE A 99 -1.14 -7.22 8.59
C PHE A 99 -2.20 -8.23 9.02
N THR A 100 -2.49 -8.31 10.32
CA THR A 100 -3.57 -9.08 10.93
C THR A 100 -3.37 -10.58 10.89
N TYR A 101 -3.03 -11.12 9.72
CA TYR A 101 -2.83 -12.55 9.52
C TYR A 101 -1.50 -13.01 10.08
N GLY A 102 -1.45 -14.30 10.40
CA GLY A 102 -0.32 -14.91 11.07
C GLY A 102 -0.61 -16.37 11.37
N PRO A 103 0.32 -17.06 12.02
CA PRO A 103 0.10 -18.44 12.42
C PRO A 103 -0.88 -18.49 13.60
N VAL A 104 -1.61 -19.59 13.74
CA VAL A 104 -2.54 -19.77 14.88
C VAL A 104 -1.78 -19.91 16.19
N GLU A 105 -0.59 -20.51 16.13
CA GLU A 105 0.37 -20.61 17.23
C GLU A 105 1.72 -20.05 16.78
N VAL A 106 2.49 -19.47 17.70
CA VAL A 106 3.79 -18.86 17.36
C VAL A 106 4.72 -19.93 16.75
N GLY A 107 5.27 -19.64 15.57
CA GLY A 107 6.11 -20.56 14.80
C GLY A 107 5.35 -21.64 14.04
N GLY A 108 4.01 -21.66 14.13
CA GLY A 108 3.16 -22.58 13.37
C GLY A 108 2.97 -22.17 11.91
N LYS A 109 2.17 -22.95 11.18
CA LYS A 109 1.81 -22.64 9.79
C LYS A 109 0.78 -21.51 9.72
N VAL A 110 0.93 -20.64 8.73
CA VAL A 110 -0.06 -19.59 8.43
C VAL A 110 -1.22 -20.17 7.63
N PRO A 111 -2.49 -20.01 8.09
CA PRO A 111 -3.64 -20.37 7.29
C PRO A 111 -3.73 -19.54 6.00
N GLN A 112 -3.95 -20.19 4.85
CA GLN A 112 -4.01 -19.55 3.53
C GLN A 112 -5.36 -18.85 3.24
N ARG A 113 -5.95 -18.25 4.27
CA ARG A 113 -7.26 -17.58 4.23
C ARG A 113 -7.14 -16.13 4.70
N PHE A 114 -6.78 -15.24 3.78
CA PHE A 114 -6.54 -13.82 4.03
C PHE A 114 -7.78 -12.96 3.83
N GLY A 115 -8.96 -13.48 4.21
CA GLY A 115 -10.22 -12.74 4.28
C GLY A 115 -10.53 -11.88 3.03
N PRO A 116 -10.70 -10.55 3.16
CA PRO A 116 -10.99 -9.65 2.03
C PRO A 116 -9.97 -9.71 0.89
N ILE A 117 -8.73 -10.12 1.16
CA ILE A 117 -7.66 -10.20 0.15
C ILE A 117 -7.88 -11.40 -0.79
N ASN A 118 -8.44 -12.52 -0.32
CA ASN A 118 -8.72 -13.69 -1.16
C ASN A 118 -9.79 -13.45 -2.23
N ARG A 119 -10.49 -12.30 -2.20
CA ARG A 119 -11.47 -11.88 -3.20
C ARG A 119 -10.77 -11.43 -4.50
N ALA A 120 -11.46 -11.51 -5.63
CA ALA A 120 -10.89 -11.20 -6.96
C ALA A 120 -10.33 -9.77 -7.10
N SER A 121 -10.90 -8.81 -6.37
CA SER A 121 -10.46 -7.41 -6.32
C SER A 121 -9.49 -7.11 -5.17
N GLY A 122 -9.10 -8.09 -4.35
CA GLY A 122 -8.25 -7.89 -3.17
C GLY A 122 -6.89 -7.27 -3.47
N TRP A 123 -6.32 -7.57 -4.65
CA TRP A 123 -5.07 -6.96 -5.11
C TRP A 123 -5.19 -5.43 -5.29
N ARG A 124 -6.36 -4.90 -5.68
CA ARG A 124 -6.57 -3.45 -5.79
C ARG A 124 -6.42 -2.78 -4.44
N ARG A 125 -6.94 -3.42 -3.40
CA ARG A 125 -6.87 -2.89 -2.04
C ARG A 125 -5.44 -2.90 -1.49
N LEU A 126 -4.63 -3.90 -1.85
CA LEU A 126 -3.20 -3.91 -1.51
C LEU A 126 -2.44 -2.75 -2.17
N ASN A 127 -2.75 -2.42 -3.44
CA ASN A 127 -2.16 -1.26 -4.10
C ASN A 127 -2.54 0.07 -3.44
N VAL A 128 -3.78 0.16 -2.94
CA VAL A 128 -4.27 1.34 -2.23
C VAL A 128 -3.38 1.65 -1.02
N LEU A 129 -2.92 0.64 -0.26
CA LEU A 129 -2.08 0.83 0.92
C LEU A 129 -0.79 1.60 0.62
N PHE A 130 -0.12 1.31 -0.49
CA PHE A 130 1.13 1.98 -0.89
C PHE A 130 0.95 3.48 -1.10
N THR A 131 -0.17 3.88 -1.69
CA THR A 131 -0.43 5.28 -2.03
C THR A 131 -1.05 6.08 -0.89
N ARG A 132 -1.40 5.42 0.24
CA ARG A 132 -1.95 6.10 1.42
C ARG A 132 -0.91 6.89 2.21
N SER A 133 0.36 6.51 2.12
CA SER A 133 1.44 7.20 2.82
C SER A 133 2.08 8.26 1.96
N LYS A 134 2.19 9.49 2.50
CA LYS A 134 2.91 10.59 1.83
C LYS A 134 4.41 10.50 2.07
N LYS A 135 4.86 10.17 3.30
CA LYS A 135 6.28 10.14 3.68
C LYS A 135 6.82 8.74 3.92
N ARG A 136 6.19 7.97 4.81
CA ARG A 136 6.68 6.64 5.19
C ARG A 136 5.60 5.68 5.69
N MET A 137 5.82 4.40 5.38
CA MET A 137 4.98 3.29 5.84
C MET A 137 5.74 2.37 6.79
N HIS A 138 5.06 1.88 7.82
CA HIS A 138 5.54 0.85 8.74
C HIS A 138 4.55 -0.33 8.80
N VAL A 139 5.01 -1.50 8.37
CA VAL A 139 4.24 -2.75 8.39
C VAL A 139 4.58 -3.55 9.65
N PHE A 140 3.55 -4.02 10.34
CA PHE A 140 3.61 -4.92 11.49
C PHE A 140 2.97 -6.25 11.08
N SER A 141 3.72 -7.35 11.15
CA SER A 141 3.21 -8.64 10.71
C SER A 141 3.80 -9.81 11.49
N SER A 142 2.96 -10.79 11.79
CA SER A 142 3.35 -12.08 12.38
C SER A 142 3.63 -13.16 11.34
N MET A 143 3.61 -12.79 10.06
CA MET A 143 3.97 -13.64 8.92
C MET A 143 4.90 -12.91 7.96
N GLY A 144 5.48 -13.64 7.02
CA GLY A 144 6.32 -13.12 5.94
C GLY A 144 5.89 -13.61 4.57
N ALA A 145 6.62 -13.20 3.54
CA ALA A 145 6.32 -13.59 2.17
C ALA A 145 6.38 -15.12 1.98
N SER A 146 7.33 -15.78 2.63
CA SER A 146 7.50 -17.25 2.59
C SER A 146 6.31 -18.02 3.15
N ASP A 147 5.47 -17.38 3.96
CA ASP A 147 4.28 -17.99 4.53
C ASP A 147 3.07 -17.96 3.56
N VAL A 148 3.16 -17.22 2.46
CA VAL A 148 2.12 -17.13 1.42
C VAL A 148 2.38 -18.18 0.35
N LEU A 149 1.55 -19.22 0.30
CA LEU A 149 1.69 -20.32 -0.65
C LEU A 149 1.07 -19.94 -2.01
N VAL A 150 1.91 -19.91 -3.03
CA VAL A 150 1.53 -19.57 -4.41
C VAL A 150 1.87 -20.75 -5.33
N HIS A 151 0.93 -21.13 -6.19
CA HIS A 151 1.05 -22.19 -7.19
C HIS A 151 0.45 -21.74 -8.53
N GLU A 152 0.71 -22.49 -9.60
CA GLU A 152 0.11 -22.24 -10.92
C GLU A 152 -1.43 -22.20 -10.82
N GLY A 153 -2.05 -21.12 -11.28
CA GLY A 153 -3.50 -20.88 -11.12
C GLY A 153 -3.92 -20.16 -9.83
N SER A 154 -2.98 -19.81 -8.95
CA SER A 154 -3.26 -18.95 -7.79
C SER A 154 -3.86 -17.61 -8.22
N LYS A 155 -4.79 -17.08 -7.42
CA LYS A 155 -5.42 -15.79 -7.72
C LYS A 155 -4.38 -14.68 -7.64
N LYS A 156 -4.50 -13.69 -8.53
CA LYS A 156 -3.67 -12.48 -8.56
C LYS A 156 -3.52 -11.79 -7.20
N SER A 157 -4.56 -11.80 -6.37
CA SER A 157 -4.50 -11.20 -5.04
C SER A 157 -3.56 -11.90 -4.06
N ILE A 158 -3.35 -13.21 -4.22
CA ILE A 158 -2.40 -13.98 -3.40
C ILE A 158 -0.96 -13.70 -3.85
N HIS A 159 -0.73 -13.57 -5.16
CA HIS A 159 0.56 -13.10 -5.68
C HIS A 159 0.89 -11.69 -5.17
N ALA A 160 -0.05 -10.75 -5.31
CA ALA A 160 0.12 -9.38 -4.83
C ALA A 160 0.39 -9.32 -3.32
N LEU A 161 -0.24 -10.20 -2.53
CA LEU A 161 -0.02 -10.28 -1.09
C LEU A 161 1.41 -10.73 -0.76
N ARG A 162 1.87 -11.81 -1.39
CA ARG A 162 3.23 -12.34 -1.23
C ARG A 162 4.26 -11.27 -1.61
N ASP A 163 4.06 -10.63 -2.75
CA ASP A 163 5.01 -9.64 -3.28
C ASP A 163 5.03 -8.37 -2.41
N PHE A 164 3.87 -7.94 -1.87
CA PHE A 164 3.79 -6.88 -0.86
C PHE A 164 4.66 -7.20 0.36
N LEU A 165 4.51 -8.40 0.93
CA LEU A 165 5.28 -8.80 2.12
C LEU A 165 6.76 -8.91 1.80
N ALA A 166 7.12 -9.46 0.63
CA ALA A 166 8.52 -9.60 0.21
C ALA A 166 9.19 -8.22 0.11
N TYR A 167 8.48 -7.23 -0.46
CA TYR A 167 8.96 -5.87 -0.51
C TYR A 167 9.08 -5.24 0.87
N ALA A 168 8.08 -5.42 1.73
CA ALA A 168 8.12 -4.86 3.07
C ALA A 168 9.29 -5.41 3.89
N GLU A 169 9.56 -6.72 3.78
CA GLU A 169 10.64 -7.40 4.50
C GLU A 169 12.04 -7.03 3.98
N SER A 170 12.22 -6.99 2.65
CA SER A 170 13.55 -6.93 2.04
C SER A 170 13.88 -5.61 1.36
N GLY A 171 12.89 -4.74 1.12
CA GLY A 171 13.00 -3.58 0.23
C GLY A 171 13.18 -3.95 -1.25
N HIS A 172 13.16 -5.25 -1.59
CA HIS A 172 13.32 -5.78 -2.93
C HIS A 172 12.08 -6.59 -3.31
N LEU A 173 11.76 -6.64 -4.60
CA LEU A 173 10.60 -7.36 -5.10
C LEU A 173 11.03 -8.51 -5.99
N PRO A 174 10.48 -9.72 -5.79
CA PRO A 174 10.66 -10.82 -6.73
C PRO A 174 9.94 -10.51 -8.06
N HIS A 175 10.61 -10.79 -9.18
CA HIS A 175 10.11 -10.54 -10.53
C HIS A 175 8.76 -11.21 -10.86
N ALA A 176 7.89 -10.47 -11.57
CA ALA A 176 7.22 -10.87 -12.83
C ALA A 176 6.57 -9.62 -13.48
N LYS A 177 6.82 -9.41 -14.78
CA LYS A 177 6.11 -8.43 -15.61
C LYS A 177 4.99 -9.17 -16.34
N GLU A 178 3.73 -8.97 -15.95
CA GLU A 178 2.60 -9.66 -16.57
C GLU A 178 1.63 -8.66 -17.21
N ALA A 179 1.35 -8.86 -18.51
CA ALA A 179 0.27 -8.15 -19.18
C ALA A 179 -1.06 -8.55 -18.50
N THR A 180 -1.81 -7.57 -18.01
CA THR A 180 -2.97 -7.84 -17.15
C THR A 180 -4.26 -8.02 -17.92
N GLY A 181 -4.22 -7.81 -19.25
CA GLY A 181 -5.37 -7.86 -20.14
C GLY A 181 -6.39 -6.74 -19.91
N LYS A 182 -6.06 -5.73 -19.09
CA LYS A 182 -6.95 -4.62 -18.76
C LYS A 182 -6.72 -3.43 -19.67
N GLY A 183 -7.81 -2.69 -19.92
CA GLY A 183 -7.73 -1.37 -20.52
C GLY A 183 -7.28 -0.30 -19.52
N PRO A 184 -7.12 0.95 -19.98
CA PRO A 184 -6.74 2.09 -19.15
C PRO A 184 -7.82 2.42 -18.11
N ASP A 185 -7.43 3.00 -16.98
CA ASP A 185 -8.33 3.34 -15.87
C ASP A 185 -8.98 4.74 -16.02
N SER A 186 -8.57 5.55 -17.00
CA SER A 186 -9.10 6.89 -17.25
C SER A 186 -9.02 7.35 -18.72
N ASP A 187 -9.88 8.29 -19.13
CA ASP A 187 -9.85 8.92 -20.46
C ASP A 187 -8.52 9.66 -20.73
N PHE A 188 -7.91 10.17 -19.67
CA PHE A 188 -6.58 10.75 -19.73
C PHE A 188 -5.53 9.71 -20.15
N GLU A 189 -5.48 8.54 -19.49
CA GLU A 189 -4.60 7.45 -19.91
C GLU A 189 -4.87 6.98 -21.34
N ILE A 190 -6.14 6.92 -21.76
CA ILE A 190 -6.51 6.60 -23.16
C ILE A 190 -5.87 7.60 -24.11
N SER A 191 -5.98 8.90 -23.82
CA SER A 191 -5.42 9.95 -24.69
C SER A 191 -3.89 9.87 -24.79
N VAL A 192 -3.20 9.58 -23.68
CA VAL A 192 -1.74 9.38 -23.65
C VAL A 192 -1.35 8.16 -24.47
N ILE A 193 -2.08 7.05 -24.33
CA ILE A 193 -1.85 5.82 -25.12
C ILE A 193 -2.03 6.09 -26.62
N ASN A 194 -3.09 6.81 -27.00
CA ASN A 194 -3.36 7.12 -28.40
C ASN A 194 -2.23 7.96 -29.01
N ALA A 195 -1.79 9.01 -28.31
CA ALA A 195 -0.65 9.82 -28.77
C ALA A 195 0.61 8.96 -28.94
N LEU A 196 0.96 8.12 -27.97
CA LEU A 196 2.12 7.23 -28.09
C LEU A 196 2.00 6.24 -29.27
N ASN A 197 0.79 5.74 -29.53
CA ASN A 197 0.51 4.88 -30.68
C ASN A 197 0.70 5.62 -32.00
N GLU A 198 0.30 6.89 -32.11
CA GLU A 198 0.52 7.74 -33.29
C GLU A 198 2.01 7.93 -33.59
N TYR A 199 2.86 8.00 -32.55
CA TYR A 199 4.31 8.02 -32.67
C TYR A 199 4.93 6.62 -32.86
N GLY A 200 4.13 5.58 -33.07
CA GLY A 200 4.58 4.22 -33.39
C GLY A 200 4.98 3.36 -32.18
N PHE A 201 4.70 3.81 -30.95
CA PHE A 201 4.97 3.02 -29.75
C PHE A 201 3.77 2.15 -29.40
N GLN A 202 4.03 0.90 -29.02
CA GLN A 202 2.99 0.03 -28.48
C GLN A 202 2.93 0.15 -26.96
N CYS A 203 1.74 0.45 -26.44
CA CYS A 203 1.51 0.61 -25.01
C CYS A 203 0.78 -0.60 -24.42
N GLN A 204 1.17 -0.98 -23.20
CA GLN A 204 0.45 -1.93 -22.38
C GLN A 204 -0.12 -1.18 -21.17
N PRO A 205 -1.43 -0.89 -21.13
CA PRO A 205 -2.05 -0.35 -19.95
C PRO A 205 -1.99 -1.35 -18.79
N GLN A 206 -1.96 -0.79 -17.58
CA GLN A 206 -2.14 -1.52 -16.33
C GLN A 206 -1.17 -2.71 -16.21
N LEU A 207 0.11 -2.54 -16.58
CA LEU A 207 1.08 -3.63 -16.57
C LEU A 207 1.40 -4.04 -15.13
N GLY A 208 1.23 -5.33 -14.83
CA GLY A 208 1.61 -5.89 -13.54
C GLY A 208 3.12 -5.90 -13.39
N VAL A 209 3.65 -5.28 -12.34
CA VAL A 209 5.06 -5.30 -11.99
C VAL A 209 5.16 -5.79 -10.55
N ALA A 210 5.47 -7.07 -10.32
CA ALA A 210 5.69 -7.60 -8.97
C ALA A 210 4.57 -7.26 -7.95
N GLY A 211 3.31 -7.47 -8.33
CA GLY A 211 2.13 -7.14 -7.51
C GLY A 211 1.62 -5.69 -7.66
N TYR A 212 2.40 -4.80 -8.27
CA TYR A 212 2.04 -3.41 -8.60
C TYR A 212 1.50 -3.29 -10.02
N PHE A 213 1.03 -2.09 -10.38
CA PHE A 213 0.53 -1.76 -11.70
C PHE A 213 1.13 -0.44 -12.14
N LEU A 214 1.72 -0.43 -13.32
CA LEU A 214 2.02 0.78 -14.07
C LEU A 214 0.77 1.17 -14.84
N ASP A 215 0.39 2.45 -14.81
CA ASP A 215 -0.76 2.95 -15.56
C ASP A 215 -0.58 2.63 -17.05
N ILE A 216 0.61 2.91 -17.58
CA ILE A 216 0.98 2.59 -18.95
C ILE A 216 2.43 2.08 -18.98
N ALA A 217 2.68 0.96 -19.64
CA ALA A 217 4.03 0.49 -19.93
C ALA A 217 4.31 0.53 -21.44
N VAL A 218 5.31 1.30 -21.84
CA VAL A 218 5.69 1.47 -23.25
C VAL A 218 6.63 0.34 -23.67
N ARG A 219 6.24 -0.43 -24.68
CA ARG A 219 7.08 -1.52 -25.23
C ARG A 219 8.27 -0.93 -25.98
N ASP A 220 9.40 -1.62 -25.90
CA ASP A 220 10.61 -1.21 -26.62
C ASP A 220 10.54 -1.65 -28.10
N PRO A 221 10.47 -0.71 -29.07
CA PRO A 221 10.37 -1.05 -30.48
C PRO A 221 11.60 -1.81 -31.01
N GLY A 222 12.77 -1.58 -30.40
CA GLY A 222 14.04 -2.21 -30.80
C GLY A 222 14.32 -3.55 -30.12
N LYS A 223 13.53 -3.92 -29.09
CA LYS A 223 13.74 -5.16 -28.30
C LYS A 223 12.40 -5.80 -27.92
N PRO A 224 11.84 -6.68 -28.79
CA PRO A 224 10.62 -7.41 -28.50
C PRO A 224 10.67 -8.12 -27.14
N GLY A 225 9.59 -8.02 -26.36
CA GLY A 225 9.50 -8.57 -25.01
C GLY A 225 10.09 -7.67 -23.91
N ARG A 226 10.74 -6.56 -24.25
CA ARG A 226 11.20 -5.53 -23.30
C ARG A 226 10.23 -4.36 -23.25
N TYR A 227 10.22 -3.68 -22.11
CA TYR A 227 9.58 -2.38 -21.96
C TYR A 227 10.65 -1.28 -21.89
N LEU A 228 10.41 -0.21 -22.64
CA LEU A 228 11.27 0.97 -22.68
C LEU A 228 11.13 1.79 -21.38
N MET A 229 9.88 1.99 -20.94
CA MET A 229 9.57 2.76 -19.73
C MET A 229 8.16 2.52 -19.20
N GLY A 230 7.91 2.93 -17.96
CA GLY A 230 6.58 3.13 -17.41
C GLY A 230 6.18 4.60 -17.47
N ILE A 231 4.90 4.85 -17.73
CA ILE A 231 4.28 6.15 -17.65
C ILE A 231 3.23 6.11 -16.55
N GLU A 232 3.28 7.11 -15.68
CA GLU A 232 2.33 7.35 -14.61
C GLU A 232 1.48 8.58 -14.94
N CYS A 233 0.17 8.42 -14.85
CA CYS A 233 -0.83 9.44 -15.09
C CYS A 233 -1.42 9.86 -13.73
N ASP A 234 -1.59 11.16 -13.51
CA ASP A 234 -2.31 11.63 -12.31
C ASP A 234 -3.81 11.29 -12.37
N GLY A 235 -4.38 10.94 -11.22
CA GLY A 235 -5.81 10.74 -11.06
C GLY A 235 -6.58 12.04 -10.85
N ALA A 236 -7.84 12.08 -11.30
CA ALA A 236 -8.71 13.26 -11.35
C ALA A 236 -9.06 13.95 -10.00
N THR A 237 -8.47 13.53 -8.87
CA THR A 237 -8.71 14.11 -7.54
C THR A 237 -7.50 14.93 -7.09
N TYR A 238 -7.27 16.05 -7.78
CA TYR A 238 -6.01 16.78 -7.72
C TYR A 238 -6.09 18.07 -6.91
N HIS A 239 -6.15 18.01 -5.57
CA HIS A 239 -5.99 19.20 -4.71
C HIS A 239 -5.32 18.90 -3.35
N SER A 240 -3.98 18.84 -3.33
CA SER A 240 -3.10 19.37 -2.26
C SER A 240 -1.62 19.22 -2.64
N ALA A 241 -0.93 20.35 -2.84
CA ALA A 241 0.33 20.41 -3.60
C ALA A 241 1.59 19.88 -2.89
N LYS A 242 1.56 19.69 -1.57
CA LYS A 242 2.74 19.24 -0.79
C LYS A 242 2.72 17.73 -0.56
N SER A 243 1.57 17.20 -0.17
CA SER A 243 1.29 15.77 0.04
C SER A 243 1.33 14.94 -1.24
N ALA A 244 0.82 15.49 -2.35
CA ALA A 244 0.84 14.80 -3.64
C ALA A 244 2.28 14.56 -4.14
N ARG A 245 3.17 15.54 -3.99
CA ARG A 245 4.58 15.44 -4.42
C ARG A 245 5.36 14.36 -3.66
N ASP A 246 5.19 14.28 -2.34
CA ASP A 246 5.91 13.28 -1.54
C ASP A 246 5.42 11.85 -1.85
N ARG A 247 4.11 11.69 -2.07
CA ARG A 247 3.51 10.43 -2.54
C ARG A 247 4.04 10.02 -3.90
N ASP A 248 4.06 10.95 -4.86
CA ASP A 248 4.54 10.72 -6.21
C ASP A 248 6.01 10.35 -6.22
N ARG A 249 6.80 11.01 -5.36
CA ARG A 249 8.20 10.68 -5.11
C ARG A 249 8.34 9.27 -4.54
N LEU A 250 7.59 8.90 -3.52
CA LEU A 250 7.66 7.56 -2.92
C LEU A 250 7.31 6.47 -3.94
N ARG A 251 6.25 6.69 -4.73
CA ARG A 251 5.82 5.75 -5.77
C ARG A 251 6.86 5.64 -6.88
N GLN A 252 7.44 6.76 -7.31
CA GLN A 252 8.53 6.78 -8.28
C GLN A 252 9.78 6.08 -7.73
N GLU A 253 10.14 6.29 -6.46
CA GLU A 253 11.27 5.61 -5.81
C GLU A 253 11.06 4.08 -5.79
N VAL A 254 9.85 3.61 -5.47
CA VAL A 254 9.50 2.18 -5.50
C VAL A 254 9.65 1.61 -6.92
N LEU A 255 9.01 2.22 -7.92
CA LEU A 255 9.03 1.74 -9.30
C LEU A 255 10.43 1.84 -9.94
N THR A 256 11.20 2.88 -9.60
CA THR A 256 12.59 3.01 -10.06
C THR A 256 13.49 1.97 -9.39
N GLY A 257 13.29 1.70 -8.09
CA GLY A 257 13.93 0.58 -7.39
C GLY A 257 13.63 -0.78 -8.01
N LEU A 258 12.48 -0.91 -8.70
CA LEU A 258 12.11 -2.08 -9.51
C LEU A 258 12.80 -2.15 -10.89
N GLY A 259 13.73 -1.23 -11.17
CA GLY A 259 14.45 -1.16 -12.43
C GLY A 259 13.65 -0.56 -13.58
N TRP A 260 12.55 0.16 -13.28
CA TRP A 260 11.79 0.88 -14.29
C TRP A 260 12.31 2.30 -14.47
N ASN A 261 12.43 2.71 -15.73
CA ASN A 261 12.47 4.13 -16.07
C ASN A 261 11.04 4.66 -16.03
N ILE A 262 10.75 5.62 -15.17
CA ILE A 262 9.39 6.16 -14.99
C ILE A 262 9.33 7.60 -15.50
N ARG A 263 8.31 7.90 -16.31
CA ARG A 263 7.92 9.28 -16.65
C ARG A 263 6.52 9.55 -16.14
N ARG A 264 6.30 10.80 -15.74
CA ARG A 264 5.01 11.27 -15.31
C ARG A 264 4.45 12.25 -16.32
N ILE A 265 3.17 12.11 -16.61
CA ILE A 265 2.41 13.06 -17.42
C ILE A 265 1.28 13.57 -16.54
N TRP A 266 1.14 14.88 -16.47
CA TRP A 266 0.08 15.54 -15.71
C TRP A 266 -1.07 15.89 -16.63
N SER A 267 -2.28 15.50 -16.26
CA SER A 267 -3.54 15.77 -16.96
C SER A 267 -3.71 17.27 -17.19
N THR A 268 -3.34 18.09 -16.20
CA THR A 268 -3.40 19.55 -16.28
C THR A 268 -2.46 20.17 -17.31
N ASP A 269 -1.31 19.54 -17.57
CA ASP A 269 -0.38 19.98 -18.63
C ASP A 269 -0.79 19.39 -19.98
N TRP A 270 -1.28 18.15 -19.98
CA TRP A 270 -1.67 17.40 -21.17
C TRP A 270 -2.89 17.98 -21.88
N PHE A 271 -3.94 18.38 -21.16
CA PHE A 271 -5.12 18.97 -21.80
C PHE A 271 -4.96 20.46 -22.13
N LYS A 272 -3.82 21.08 -21.78
CA LYS A 272 -3.50 22.47 -22.12
C LYS A 272 -2.64 22.61 -23.36
N ASN A 273 -2.02 21.54 -23.85
CA ASN A 273 -1.09 21.53 -24.99
C ASN A 273 -1.46 20.42 -25.98
#